data_AF-A0A8R1DFE0-F1
#
_entry.id   AF-A0A8R1DFE0-F1
#
_cell.length_a   1.000
_cell.length_b   1.000
_cell.length_c   1.000
_cell.angle_alpha   90.00
_cell.angle_beta   90.00
_cell.angle_gamma   90.00
#
_symmetry.space_group_name_H-M   'P 1'
#
loop_
_entity.id
_entity.type
_entity.pdbx_description
1 polymer ?
#
loop_
_entity_poly.entity_id
_entity_poly.type
_entity_poly.pdbx_seq_one_letter_code
_entity_poly.pdbx_strand_id
1 'polypeptide(L)'
;MLRSLLGLASVVLLASGLFNPLLPTVDDYLLTKQQVHTYFFSKSSNFASAKCNSVPFAAAQNGFASAVGLPLSTTWRDAATLTNATMTKIDTGVDGLAAVCAARQQFVQTLGQSYDTCTDRYYLISLGNTDWWNVMVYTHLMKHLELICSTGFDVYQSNLDCIRKAETADGTLYRACFYKFNATVNANPNNFCGATETFIGCIHDYFTTECNSYVGWMQCELERVGFANDCYGLAC
;
A
#
# COMPACT_ATOMS: atom_id res chain seq x y z
N MET A 1 27.77 2.05 -44.71
CA MET A 1 27.89 1.22 -43.49
C MET A 1 28.71 1.98 -42.45
N LEU A 2 28.08 2.63 -41.48
CA LEU A 2 28.69 2.85 -40.16
C LEU A 2 27.55 3.08 -39.16
N ARG A 3 27.44 2.14 -38.22
CA ARG A 3 26.38 2.04 -37.22
C ARG A 3 26.77 2.85 -35.98
N SER A 4 25.79 3.60 -35.47
CA SER A 4 25.38 3.68 -34.06
C SER A 4 26.45 3.80 -32.97
N LEU A 5 26.62 5.01 -32.44
CA LEU A 5 27.10 5.28 -31.09
C LEU A 5 26.05 6.15 -30.38
N LEU A 6 25.08 5.51 -29.75
CA LEU A 6 24.21 6.08 -28.73
C LEU A 6 24.13 5.02 -27.63
N GLY A 7 24.86 5.24 -26.54
CA GLY A 7 24.86 4.36 -25.39
C GLY A 7 25.53 5.06 -24.23
N LEU A 8 24.85 5.05 -23.09
CA LEU A 8 25.21 5.61 -21.78
C LEU A 8 24.65 7.01 -21.51
N ALA A 9 23.32 7.08 -21.42
CA ALA A 9 22.69 8.00 -20.48
C ALA A 9 22.73 7.34 -19.09
N SER A 10 23.44 8.01 -18.19
CA SER A 10 23.66 7.69 -16.79
C SER A 10 22.37 7.36 -16.04
N VAL A 11 22.31 6.17 -15.45
CA VAL A 11 21.37 5.84 -14.37
C VAL A 11 21.84 6.63 -13.15
N VAL A 12 21.24 7.79 -12.94
CA VAL A 12 21.43 8.59 -11.73
C VAL A 12 20.81 7.85 -10.56
N LEU A 13 21.64 7.60 -9.55
CA LEU A 13 21.27 7.11 -8.23
C LEU A 13 20.08 7.89 -7.68
N LEU A 14 18.98 7.20 -7.38
CA LEU A 14 17.92 7.73 -6.52
C LEU A 14 18.10 7.20 -5.11
N ALA A 15 17.89 8.13 -4.19
CA ALA A 15 18.22 8.10 -2.78
C ALA A 15 17.73 6.85 -2.04
N SER A 16 18.51 6.46 -1.04
CA SER A 16 18.17 5.51 0.01
C SER A 16 17.01 6.04 0.87
N GLY A 17 15.79 5.95 0.36
CA GLY A 17 14.59 5.84 1.18
C GLY A 17 14.50 4.40 1.73
N LEU A 18 14.14 4.25 3.00
CA LEU A 18 13.73 2.95 3.53
C LEU A 18 12.50 2.51 2.73
N PHE A 19 12.72 1.57 1.81
CA PHE A 19 11.66 0.94 1.05
C PHE A 19 10.70 0.28 2.05
N ASN A 20 9.46 0.77 2.12
CA ASN A 20 8.47 0.20 3.01
C ASN A 20 7.71 -0.90 2.23
N PRO A 21 7.88 -2.17 2.58
CA PRO A 21 7.29 -3.27 1.84
C PRO A 21 5.78 -3.42 2.05
N LEU A 22 5.22 -2.83 3.10
CA LEU A 22 3.77 -2.78 3.22
C LEU A 22 3.17 -1.80 2.21
N LEU A 23 3.94 -0.78 1.79
CA LEU A 23 3.54 0.26 0.85
C LEU A 23 4.77 0.89 0.20
N PRO A 24 5.05 0.61 -1.09
CA PRO A 24 6.02 1.41 -1.82
C PRO A 24 5.59 2.87 -1.77
N THR A 25 6.56 3.75 -1.65
CA THR A 25 6.32 5.18 -1.82
C THR A 25 6.02 5.47 -3.30
N VAL A 26 5.35 6.57 -3.68
CA VAL A 26 5.17 6.91 -5.12
C VAL A 26 6.45 7.39 -5.75
N ASP A 27 7.44 7.76 -4.95
CA ASP A 27 8.80 7.89 -5.44
C ASP A 27 9.30 6.54 -6.02
N ASP A 28 8.77 5.39 -5.56
CA ASP A 28 9.00 4.08 -6.16
C ASP A 28 8.12 3.83 -7.40
N TYR A 29 6.91 4.40 -7.46
CA TYR A 29 5.99 4.28 -8.60
C TYR A 29 6.26 5.27 -9.77
N LEU A 30 7.04 6.35 -9.55
CA LEU A 30 7.39 7.44 -10.49
C LEU A 30 6.25 7.89 -11.44
N LEU A 31 5.02 8.01 -10.95
CA LEU A 31 3.87 8.50 -11.74
C LEU A 31 3.80 10.03 -11.75
N THR A 32 3.50 10.62 -12.91
CA THR A 32 3.24 12.07 -13.02
C THR A 32 1.90 12.45 -12.37
N LYS A 33 1.77 13.72 -11.92
CA LYS A 33 0.49 14.24 -11.39
C LYS A 33 -0.69 14.06 -12.34
N GLN A 34 -0.45 14.13 -13.65
CA GLN A 34 -1.49 13.95 -14.66
C GLN A 34 -1.94 12.49 -14.77
N GLN A 35 -1.00 11.53 -14.75
CA GLN A 35 -1.31 10.09 -14.69
C GLN A 35 -2.10 9.75 -13.42
N VAL A 36 -1.71 10.34 -12.29
CA VAL A 36 -2.42 10.16 -11.02
C VAL A 36 -3.88 10.62 -11.12
N HIS A 37 -4.12 11.78 -11.74
CA HIS A 37 -5.47 12.27 -11.98
C HIS A 37 -6.23 11.46 -13.06
N THR A 38 -5.56 10.75 -13.95
CA THR A 38 -6.24 9.92 -14.96
C THR A 38 -6.67 8.57 -14.39
N TYR A 39 -5.83 7.89 -13.61
CA TYR A 39 -6.12 6.53 -13.13
C TYR A 39 -6.94 6.51 -11.86
N PHE A 40 -6.62 7.42 -10.94
CA PHE A 40 -7.15 7.31 -9.58
C PHE A 40 -8.32 8.26 -9.30
N PHE A 41 -8.74 9.07 -10.29
CA PHE A 41 -9.91 9.98 -10.17
C PHE A 41 -11.17 9.48 -10.90
N SER A 42 -11.26 8.21 -11.28
CA SER A 42 -12.53 7.65 -11.74
C SER A 42 -13.50 7.57 -10.55
N LYS A 43 -14.45 8.51 -10.48
CA LYS A 43 -15.53 8.48 -9.46
C LYS A 43 -16.19 7.10 -9.51
N SER A 44 -15.96 6.28 -8.50
CA SER A 44 -16.84 5.16 -8.20
C SER A 44 -18.27 5.71 -8.13
N SER A 45 -19.18 5.15 -8.93
CA SER A 45 -20.60 5.53 -8.92
C SER A 45 -21.30 5.18 -7.60
N ASN A 46 -20.62 4.51 -6.69
CA ASN A 46 -21.08 4.09 -5.36
C ASN A 46 -20.54 4.99 -4.25
N PHE A 47 -20.43 6.31 -4.48
CA PHE A 47 -20.33 7.25 -3.36
C PHE A 47 -21.62 7.15 -2.54
N ALA A 48 -21.61 6.28 -1.54
CA ALA A 48 -22.57 6.37 -0.47
C ALA A 48 -22.46 7.78 0.08
N SER A 49 -23.54 8.54 -0.06
CA SER A 49 -23.78 9.87 0.50
C SER A 49 -23.71 9.94 2.03
N ALA A 50 -23.17 8.90 2.68
CA ALA A 50 -22.80 8.91 4.07
C ALA A 50 -21.69 9.94 4.28
N LYS A 51 -21.84 10.79 5.30
CA LYS A 51 -20.78 11.71 5.72
C LYS A 51 -19.97 11.00 6.79
N CYS A 52 -18.66 10.94 6.63
CA CYS A 52 -17.78 10.52 7.72
C CYS A 52 -17.96 11.48 8.90
N ASN A 53 -18.25 10.94 10.08
CA ASN A 53 -18.35 11.73 11.30
C ASN A 53 -16.93 12.04 11.81
N SER A 54 -16.57 13.32 11.85
CA SER A 54 -15.21 13.76 12.17
C SER A 54 -14.77 13.45 13.61
N VAL A 55 -15.71 13.37 14.56
CA VAL A 55 -15.41 13.07 15.97
C VAL A 55 -14.93 11.63 16.17
N PRO A 56 -15.69 10.57 15.80
CA PRO A 56 -15.20 9.20 15.88
C PRO A 56 -14.01 8.98 14.93
N PHE A 57 -13.92 9.71 13.81
CA PHE A 57 -12.75 9.61 12.95
C PHE A 57 -11.46 10.13 13.58
N ALA A 58 -11.51 11.26 14.29
CA ALA A 58 -10.38 11.74 15.06
C ALA A 58 -10.03 10.76 16.20
N ALA A 59 -11.04 10.27 16.93
CA ALA A 59 -10.82 9.31 18.02
C ALA A 59 -10.18 7.99 17.54
N ALA A 60 -10.66 7.44 16.42
CA ALA A 60 -10.12 6.23 15.81
C ALA A 60 -8.66 6.40 15.41
N GLN A 61 -8.32 7.50 14.74
CA GLN A 61 -6.94 7.82 14.36
C GLN A 61 -6.02 7.96 15.56
N ASN A 62 -6.46 8.68 16.60
CA ASN A 62 -5.69 8.85 17.83
C ASN A 62 -5.43 7.49 18.51
N GLY A 63 -6.44 6.63 18.56
CA GLY A 63 -6.32 5.28 19.11
C GLY A 63 -5.33 4.42 18.33
N PHE A 64 -5.41 4.44 17.00
CA PHE A 64 -4.48 3.70 16.15
C PHE A 64 -3.05 4.24 16.25
N ALA A 65 -2.84 5.56 16.17
CA ALA A 65 -1.54 6.21 16.31
C ALA A 65 -0.88 5.84 17.65
N SER A 66 -1.63 5.93 18.75
CA SER A 66 -1.15 5.53 20.08
C SER A 66 -0.73 4.05 20.13
N ALA A 67 -1.52 3.16 19.52
CA ALA A 67 -1.23 1.73 19.54
C ALA A 67 0.07 1.35 18.81
N VAL A 68 0.46 2.13 17.79
CA VAL A 68 1.73 1.98 17.09
C VAL A 68 2.85 2.87 17.65
N GLY A 69 2.63 3.52 18.80
CA GLY A 69 3.65 4.30 19.51
C GLY A 69 3.86 5.72 18.99
N LEU A 70 2.88 6.29 18.28
CA LEU A 70 2.94 7.64 17.73
C LEU A 70 2.14 8.65 18.58
N PRO A 71 2.46 9.96 18.48
CA PRO A 71 1.67 11.01 19.12
C PRO A 71 0.20 11.01 18.67
N LEU A 72 -0.71 11.40 19.56
CA LEU A 72 -2.14 11.53 19.23
C LEU A 72 -2.44 12.62 18.18
N SER A 73 -1.45 13.47 17.86
CA SER A 73 -1.56 14.43 16.76
C SER A 73 -1.29 13.82 15.39
N THR A 74 -0.80 12.58 15.32
CA THR A 74 -0.53 11.88 14.07
C THR A 74 -1.83 11.38 13.45
N THR A 75 -2.08 11.75 12.20
CA THR A 75 -3.34 11.48 11.51
C THR A 75 -3.11 10.79 10.18
N TRP A 76 -4.18 10.53 9.43
CA TRP A 76 -4.10 10.08 8.04
C TRP A 76 -3.25 10.99 7.14
N ARG A 77 -2.98 12.23 7.55
CA ARG A 77 -2.09 13.19 6.88
C ARG A 77 -0.61 12.84 6.97
N ASP A 78 -0.27 11.90 7.85
CA ASP A 78 1.08 11.44 8.16
C ASP A 78 1.25 9.97 7.76
N ALA A 79 0.73 9.58 6.59
CA ALA A 79 0.54 8.18 6.21
C ALA A 79 1.84 7.38 6.20
N ALA A 80 2.94 7.96 5.72
CA ALA A 80 4.26 7.31 5.75
C ALA A 80 4.74 7.04 7.18
N THR A 81 4.55 8.00 8.09
CA THR A 81 4.88 7.86 9.51
C THR A 81 4.05 6.75 10.16
N LEU A 82 2.74 6.72 9.90
CA LEU A 82 1.83 5.67 10.37
C LEU A 82 2.27 4.29 9.86
N THR A 83 2.59 4.18 8.58
CA THR A 83 2.99 2.91 7.95
C THR A 83 4.30 2.40 8.53
N ASN A 84 5.30 3.26 8.68
CA ASN A 84 6.60 2.89 9.27
C ASN A 84 6.46 2.44 10.73
N ALA A 85 5.66 3.14 11.54
CA ALA A 85 5.43 2.78 12.93
C ALA A 85 4.64 1.46 13.05
N THR A 86 3.63 1.27 12.20
CA THR A 86 2.89 0.00 12.11
C THR A 86 3.83 -1.15 11.80
N MET A 87 4.75 -0.96 10.84
CA MET A 87 5.71 -1.97 10.47
C MET A 87 6.72 -2.27 11.56
N THR A 88 7.27 -1.22 12.18
CA THR A 88 8.18 -1.35 13.33
C THR A 88 7.50 -2.12 14.47
N LYS A 89 6.19 -1.93 14.66
CA LYS A 89 5.41 -2.69 15.64
C LYS A 89 5.30 -4.16 15.25
N ILE A 90 4.97 -4.46 13.99
CA ILE A 90 4.91 -5.84 13.46
C ILE A 90 6.29 -6.55 13.57
N ASP A 91 7.38 -5.82 13.36
CA ASP A 91 8.76 -6.33 13.46
C ASP A 91 9.14 -6.83 14.86
N THR A 92 8.34 -6.52 15.89
CA THR A 92 8.52 -7.08 17.23
C THR A 92 8.05 -8.53 17.38
N GLY A 93 7.47 -9.10 16.32
CA GLY A 93 7.01 -10.49 16.26
C GLY A 93 5.48 -10.61 16.25
N VAL A 94 4.98 -11.83 16.46
CA VAL A 94 3.55 -12.16 16.40
C VAL A 94 2.72 -11.34 17.40
N ASP A 95 3.26 -11.04 18.59
CA ASP A 95 2.59 -10.16 19.56
C ASP A 95 2.44 -8.73 19.03
N GLY A 96 3.43 -8.25 18.29
CA GLY A 96 3.39 -6.96 17.60
C GLY A 96 2.33 -6.92 16.50
N LEU A 97 2.27 -7.97 15.69
CA LEU A 97 1.22 -8.18 14.69
C LEU A 97 -0.18 -8.22 15.31
N ALA A 98 -0.37 -9.01 16.36
CA ALA A 98 -1.63 -9.10 17.08
C ALA A 98 -2.05 -7.75 17.68
N ALA A 99 -1.10 -6.96 18.21
CA ALA A 99 -1.37 -5.61 18.71
C ALA A 99 -1.83 -4.65 17.61
N VAL A 100 -1.19 -4.69 16.43
CA VAL A 100 -1.63 -3.89 15.27
C VAL A 100 -3.02 -4.31 14.81
N CYS A 101 -3.30 -5.62 14.77
CA CYS A 101 -4.61 -6.12 14.37
C CYS A 101 -5.71 -5.78 15.37
N ALA A 102 -5.42 -5.82 16.67
CA ALA A 102 -6.33 -5.34 17.71
C ALA A 102 -6.60 -3.83 17.55
N ALA A 103 -5.57 -3.02 17.28
CA ALA A 103 -5.73 -1.59 17.02
C ALA A 103 -6.58 -1.30 15.78
N ARG A 104 -6.38 -2.05 14.70
CA ARG A 104 -7.20 -1.97 13.48
C ARG A 104 -8.64 -2.38 13.75
N GLN A 105 -8.88 -3.41 14.55
CA GLN A 105 -10.22 -3.81 14.96
C GLN A 105 -10.92 -2.68 15.74
N GLN A 106 -10.23 -2.05 16.69
CA GLN A 106 -10.76 -0.90 17.44
C GLN A 106 -11.04 0.30 16.53
N PHE A 107 -10.16 0.55 15.56
CA PHE A 107 -10.34 1.60 14.55
C PHE A 107 -11.66 1.39 13.78
N VAL A 108 -11.89 0.18 13.27
CA VAL A 108 -13.13 -0.16 12.55
C VAL A 108 -14.35 -0.09 13.46
N GLN A 109 -14.26 -0.60 14.69
CA GLN A 109 -15.37 -0.56 15.67
C GLN A 109 -15.78 0.87 16.03
N THR A 110 -14.81 1.77 16.17
CA THR A 110 -15.05 3.19 16.48
C THR A 110 -15.80 3.89 15.34
N LEU A 111 -15.51 3.53 14.10
CA LEU A 111 -16.14 4.13 12.91
C LEU A 111 -17.46 3.46 12.53
N GLY A 112 -17.62 2.17 12.83
CA GLY A 112 -18.78 1.38 12.45
C GLY A 112 -19.08 1.51 10.96
N GLN A 113 -20.33 1.87 10.65
CA GLN A 113 -20.82 2.03 9.27
C GLN A 113 -20.14 3.19 8.51
N SER A 114 -19.43 4.09 9.20
CA SER A 114 -18.69 5.18 8.55
C SER A 114 -17.28 4.80 8.12
N TYR A 115 -16.81 3.58 8.41
CA TYR A 115 -15.44 3.14 8.08
C TYR A 115 -15.10 3.40 6.61
N ASP A 116 -15.86 2.82 5.67
CA ASP A 116 -15.56 2.91 4.25
C ASP A 116 -15.54 4.35 3.74
N THR A 117 -16.46 5.20 4.20
CA THR A 117 -16.47 6.62 3.87
C THR A 117 -15.30 7.38 4.49
N CYS A 118 -14.95 7.11 5.75
CA CYS A 118 -13.87 7.81 6.45
C CYS A 118 -12.48 7.45 5.93
N THR A 119 -12.30 6.23 5.42
CA THR A 119 -11.05 5.79 4.78
C THR A 119 -11.08 5.95 3.26
N ASP A 120 -12.14 6.50 2.68
CA ASP A 120 -12.24 6.72 1.24
C ASP A 120 -11.26 7.80 0.79
N ARG A 121 -10.54 7.51 -0.29
CA ARG A 121 -9.51 8.40 -0.86
C ARG A 121 -10.08 9.75 -1.28
N TYR A 122 -11.29 9.78 -1.84
CA TYR A 122 -11.87 11.03 -2.32
C TYR A 122 -12.45 11.87 -1.19
N TYR A 123 -13.00 11.23 -0.16
CA TYR A 123 -13.37 11.92 1.06
C TYR A 123 -12.12 12.57 1.68
N LEU A 124 -11.03 11.82 1.86
CA LEU A 124 -9.81 12.34 2.48
C LEU A 124 -9.18 13.49 1.69
N ILE A 125 -9.05 13.40 0.36
CA ILE A 125 -8.52 14.51 -0.45
C ILE A 125 -9.44 15.74 -0.40
N SER A 126 -10.76 15.56 -0.27
CA SER A 126 -11.72 16.67 -0.18
C SER A 126 -11.56 17.52 1.09
N LEU A 127 -10.93 16.97 2.14
CA LEU A 127 -10.63 17.69 3.37
C LEU A 127 -9.45 18.68 3.23
N GLY A 128 -8.79 18.74 2.07
CA GLY A 128 -7.68 19.66 1.77
C GLY A 128 -6.41 19.36 2.59
N ASN A 129 -5.38 20.22 2.50
CA ASN A 129 -4.11 20.14 3.27
C ASN A 129 -3.36 18.79 3.21
N THR A 130 -3.50 18.07 2.11
CA THR A 130 -2.82 16.81 1.79
C THR A 130 -2.61 16.78 0.28
N ASP A 131 -1.70 15.94 -0.19
CA ASP A 131 -1.69 15.52 -1.59
C ASP A 131 -2.42 14.18 -1.76
N TRP A 132 -2.68 13.83 -3.01
CA TRP A 132 -3.27 12.54 -3.40
C TRP A 132 -2.40 11.36 -2.94
N TRP A 133 -1.10 11.57 -2.83
CA TRP A 133 -0.18 10.49 -2.54
C TRP A 133 -0.30 10.00 -1.10
N ASN A 134 -0.25 10.92 -0.16
CA ASN A 134 -0.44 10.61 1.24
C ASN A 134 -1.79 9.90 1.47
N VAL A 135 -2.83 10.31 0.74
CA VAL A 135 -4.13 9.63 0.76
C VAL A 135 -4.03 8.19 0.28
N MET A 136 -3.38 7.94 -0.86
CA MET A 136 -3.20 6.59 -1.39
C MET A 136 -2.47 5.68 -0.39
N VAL A 137 -1.34 6.13 0.17
CA VAL A 137 -0.60 5.40 1.20
C VAL A 137 -1.50 5.05 2.38
N TYR A 138 -2.25 6.03 2.90
CA TYR A 138 -3.13 5.78 4.03
C TYR A 138 -4.24 4.77 3.70
N THR A 139 -4.88 4.91 2.54
CA THR A 139 -5.96 3.99 2.14
C THR A 139 -5.45 2.57 1.91
N HIS A 140 -4.28 2.41 1.29
CA HIS A 140 -3.67 1.10 1.09
C HIS A 140 -3.24 0.50 2.44
N LEU A 141 -2.67 1.28 3.38
CA LEU A 141 -2.35 0.79 4.72
C LEU A 141 -3.57 0.13 5.36
N MET A 142 -4.71 0.83 5.34
CA MET A 142 -5.94 0.33 5.96
C MET A 142 -6.48 -0.91 5.24
N LYS A 143 -6.37 -0.99 3.91
CA LYS A 143 -6.77 -2.16 3.11
C LYS A 143 -5.83 -3.36 3.28
N HIS A 144 -4.54 -3.13 3.38
CA HIS A 144 -3.55 -4.18 3.64
C HIS A 144 -3.75 -4.75 5.04
N LEU A 145 -3.94 -3.89 6.05
CA LEU A 145 -4.28 -4.33 7.41
C LEU A 145 -5.63 -5.03 7.49
N GLU A 146 -6.60 -4.67 6.64
CA GLU A 146 -7.86 -5.41 6.51
C GLU A 146 -7.61 -6.86 6.12
N LEU A 147 -6.78 -7.10 5.10
CA LEU A 147 -6.45 -8.46 4.68
C LEU A 147 -5.58 -9.20 5.70
N ILE A 148 -4.47 -8.58 6.15
CA ILE A 148 -3.52 -9.17 7.11
C ILE A 148 -4.23 -9.56 8.41
N CYS A 149 -5.11 -8.71 8.92
CA CYS A 149 -5.78 -8.95 10.21
C CYS A 149 -7.09 -9.75 10.09
N SER A 150 -7.40 -10.29 8.91
CA SER A 150 -8.56 -11.14 8.69
C SER A 150 -8.17 -12.45 8.02
N THR A 151 -8.50 -12.63 6.74
CA THR A 151 -8.29 -13.88 6.00
C THR A 151 -6.81 -14.20 5.78
N GLY A 152 -5.93 -13.19 5.84
CA GLY A 152 -4.48 -13.36 5.71
C GLY A 152 -3.76 -13.63 7.04
N PHE A 153 -4.43 -13.57 8.19
CA PHE A 153 -3.76 -13.56 9.49
C PHE A 153 -2.93 -14.81 9.74
N ASP A 154 -3.51 -15.99 9.52
CA ASP A 154 -2.83 -17.26 9.76
C ASP A 154 -1.61 -17.46 8.86
N VAL A 155 -1.70 -17.01 7.60
CA VAL A 155 -0.60 -17.05 6.64
C VAL A 155 0.50 -16.07 7.05
N TYR A 156 0.14 -14.83 7.39
CA TYR A 156 1.09 -13.78 7.76
C TYR A 156 1.83 -14.13 9.05
N GLN A 157 1.12 -14.53 10.11
CA GLN A 157 1.74 -14.85 11.41
C GLN A 157 2.68 -16.06 11.32
N SER A 158 2.31 -17.09 10.55
CA SER A 158 3.08 -18.33 10.45
C SER A 158 4.34 -18.17 9.60
N ASN A 159 4.41 -17.12 8.79
CA ASN A 159 5.49 -16.86 7.85
C ASN A 159 6.15 -15.49 8.09
N LEU A 160 5.92 -14.87 9.25
CA LEU A 160 6.33 -13.49 9.53
C LEU A 160 7.80 -13.26 9.22
N ASP A 161 8.70 -14.09 9.78
CA ASP A 161 10.14 -13.94 9.57
C ASP A 161 10.54 -14.03 8.09
N CYS A 162 9.91 -14.94 7.34
CA CYS A 162 10.18 -15.09 5.91
C CYS A 162 9.71 -13.88 5.12
N ILE A 163 8.47 -13.43 5.37
CA ILE A 163 7.88 -12.26 4.74
C ILE A 163 8.78 -11.04 5.00
N ARG A 164 9.09 -10.77 6.27
CA ARG A 164 9.88 -9.61 6.67
C ARG A 164 11.29 -9.66 6.10
N LYS A 165 11.92 -10.84 6.03
CA LYS A 165 13.23 -11.01 5.39
C LYS A 165 13.17 -10.77 3.87
N ALA A 166 12.21 -11.37 3.18
CA ALA A 166 12.04 -11.21 1.73
C ALA A 166 11.75 -9.76 1.35
N GLU A 167 11.09 -9.02 2.24
CA GLU A 167 10.78 -7.61 2.09
C GLU A 167 11.97 -6.67 2.36
N THR A 168 12.90 -7.03 3.26
CA THR A 168 13.96 -6.12 3.74
C THR A 168 15.40 -6.49 3.32
N ALA A 169 15.72 -7.78 3.23
CA ALA A 169 17.09 -8.26 3.00
C ALA A 169 17.34 -8.74 1.56
N ASP A 170 16.38 -9.46 0.98
CA ASP A 170 16.47 -10.04 -0.38
C ASP A 170 15.66 -9.24 -1.41
N GLY A 171 15.06 -8.12 -0.99
CA GLY A 171 14.08 -7.30 -1.70
C GLY A 171 14.57 -6.59 -2.97
N THR A 172 15.69 -6.98 -3.56
CA THR A 172 16.10 -6.51 -4.89
C THR A 172 15.16 -6.99 -5.98
N LEU A 173 14.67 -8.24 -5.89
CA LEU A 173 13.68 -8.81 -6.80
C LEU A 173 12.27 -8.26 -6.51
N TYR A 174 11.92 -8.12 -5.23
CA TYR A 174 10.69 -7.44 -4.81
C TYR A 174 10.64 -6.01 -5.37
N ARG A 175 11.72 -5.22 -5.21
CA ARG A 175 11.88 -3.89 -5.83
C ARG A 175 11.87 -3.93 -7.36
N ALA A 176 12.38 -4.99 -7.98
CA ALA A 176 12.36 -5.14 -9.44
C ALA A 176 10.92 -5.22 -10.00
N CYS A 177 9.98 -5.81 -9.26
CA CYS A 177 8.57 -5.81 -9.63
C CYS A 177 8.03 -4.37 -9.73
N PHE A 178 8.36 -3.51 -8.77
CA PHE A 178 7.98 -2.09 -8.80
C PHE A 178 8.65 -1.31 -9.92
N TYR A 179 9.95 -1.53 -10.17
CA TYR A 179 10.64 -0.87 -11.28
C TYR A 179 10.05 -1.26 -12.63
N LYS A 180 9.68 -2.52 -12.82
CA LYS A 180 9.05 -2.99 -14.06
C LYS A 180 7.64 -2.41 -14.23
N PHE A 181 6.84 -2.39 -13.16
CA PHE A 181 5.53 -1.75 -13.15
C PHE A 181 5.63 -0.30 -13.62
N ASN A 182 6.49 0.45 -12.94
CA ASN A 182 6.72 1.85 -13.18
C ASN A 182 7.20 2.13 -14.62
N ALA A 183 8.21 1.40 -15.09
CA ALA A 183 8.68 1.52 -16.48
C ALA A 183 7.56 1.25 -17.50
N THR A 184 6.67 0.28 -17.21
CA THR A 184 5.55 -0.07 -18.09
C THR A 184 4.50 1.05 -18.12
N VAL A 185 4.11 1.59 -16.97
CA VAL A 185 3.14 2.69 -16.88
C VAL A 185 3.70 3.97 -17.50
N ASN A 186 4.98 4.25 -17.34
CA ASN A 186 5.62 5.42 -17.96
C ASN A 186 5.77 5.29 -19.47
N ALA A 187 6.02 4.09 -19.99
CA ALA A 187 6.09 3.84 -21.43
C ALA A 187 4.71 3.87 -22.10
N ASN A 188 3.69 3.29 -21.46
CA ASN A 188 2.32 3.32 -21.95
C ASN A 188 1.34 3.52 -20.79
N PRO A 189 0.98 4.78 -20.49
CA PRO A 189 0.10 5.10 -19.38
C PRO A 189 -1.31 4.45 -19.54
N ASN A 190 -1.79 4.25 -20.76
CA ASN A 190 -3.09 3.61 -21.01
C ASN A 190 -3.13 2.12 -20.62
N ASN A 191 -1.98 1.50 -20.36
CA ASN A 191 -1.88 0.11 -19.93
C ASN A 191 -1.77 -0.03 -18.40
N PHE A 192 -2.23 0.95 -17.62
CA PHE A 192 -2.10 0.95 -16.16
C PHE A 192 -2.59 -0.35 -15.51
N CYS A 193 -3.78 -0.84 -15.85
CA CYS A 193 -4.30 -2.07 -15.26
C CYS A 193 -3.61 -3.34 -15.76
N GLY A 194 -3.17 -3.40 -17.02
CA GLY A 194 -2.35 -4.52 -17.51
C GLY A 194 -0.96 -4.55 -16.86
N ALA A 195 -0.39 -3.37 -16.59
CA ALA A 195 0.85 -3.24 -15.82
C ALA A 195 0.65 -3.68 -14.37
N THR A 196 -0.50 -3.33 -13.77
CA THR A 196 -0.87 -3.74 -12.41
C THR A 196 -1.02 -5.27 -12.31
N GLU A 197 -1.70 -5.92 -13.25
CA GLU A 197 -1.80 -7.39 -13.32
C GLU A 197 -0.43 -8.06 -13.41
N THR A 198 0.45 -7.52 -14.26
CA THR A 198 1.84 -8.02 -14.38
C THR A 198 2.64 -7.82 -13.09
N PHE A 199 2.37 -6.73 -12.38
CA PHE A 199 3.02 -6.39 -11.13
C PHE A 199 2.61 -7.34 -10.00
N ILE A 200 1.31 -7.54 -9.78
CA ILE A 200 0.83 -8.45 -8.73
C ILE A 200 1.25 -9.89 -8.99
N GLY A 201 1.32 -10.33 -10.25
CA GLY A 201 1.89 -11.63 -10.62
C GLY A 201 3.39 -11.76 -10.32
N CYS A 202 4.16 -10.67 -10.51
CA CYS A 202 5.58 -10.64 -10.12
C CYS A 202 5.75 -10.78 -8.60
N ILE A 203 4.90 -10.11 -7.81
CA ILE A 203 4.87 -10.25 -6.35
C ILE A 203 4.51 -11.67 -5.94
N HIS A 204 3.47 -12.25 -6.55
CA HIS A 204 3.06 -13.64 -6.32
C HIS A 204 4.23 -14.61 -6.51
N ASP A 205 4.90 -14.55 -7.65
CA ASP A 205 5.96 -15.49 -8.02
C ASP A 205 7.18 -15.36 -7.11
N TYR A 206 7.54 -14.12 -6.75
CA TYR A 206 8.64 -13.84 -5.83
C TYR A 206 8.38 -14.46 -4.45
N PHE A 207 7.25 -14.15 -3.82
CA PHE A 207 6.95 -14.66 -2.48
C PHE A 207 6.60 -16.15 -2.45
N THR A 208 6.12 -16.70 -3.57
CA THR A 208 5.98 -18.15 -3.73
C THR A 208 7.33 -18.85 -3.68
N THR A 209 8.34 -18.25 -4.32
CA THR A 209 9.70 -18.81 -4.41
C THR A 209 10.46 -18.61 -3.10
N GLU A 210 10.42 -17.41 -2.52
CA GLU A 210 11.18 -17.07 -1.31
C GLU A 210 10.57 -17.67 -0.04
N CYS A 211 9.24 -17.79 0.02
CA CYS A 211 8.53 -18.33 1.17
C CYS A 211 7.77 -19.61 0.80
N ASN A 212 6.55 -19.48 0.29
CA ASN A 212 5.70 -20.59 -0.17
C ASN A 212 4.46 -20.05 -0.90
N SER A 213 3.69 -20.95 -1.53
CA SER A 213 2.51 -20.60 -2.31
C SER A 213 1.44 -19.84 -1.54
N TYR A 214 1.26 -20.09 -0.23
CA TYR A 214 0.27 -19.35 0.57
C TYR A 214 0.71 -17.90 0.77
N VAL A 215 1.99 -17.67 1.04
CA VAL A 215 2.56 -16.32 1.15
C VAL A 215 2.52 -15.59 -0.19
N GLY A 216 2.83 -16.29 -1.29
CA GLY A 216 2.70 -15.75 -2.65
C GLY A 216 1.28 -15.26 -2.95
N TRP A 217 0.27 -16.10 -2.71
CA TRP A 217 -1.13 -15.72 -2.86
C TRP A 217 -1.51 -14.53 -1.98
N MET A 218 -1.15 -14.54 -0.69
CA MET A 218 -1.49 -13.47 0.24
C MET A 218 -0.86 -12.12 -0.16
N GLN A 219 0.41 -12.13 -0.58
CA GLN A 219 1.11 -10.91 -1.01
C GLN A 219 0.54 -10.37 -2.33
N CYS A 220 0.13 -11.25 -3.24
CA CYS A 220 -0.63 -10.85 -4.42
C CYS A 220 -1.97 -10.20 -4.04
N GLU A 221 -2.72 -10.81 -3.11
CA GLU A 221 -4.00 -10.29 -2.65
C GLU A 221 -3.88 -8.92 -1.96
N LEU A 222 -2.79 -8.65 -1.23
CA LEU A 222 -2.52 -7.33 -0.64
C LEU A 222 -2.52 -6.25 -1.72
N GLU A 223 -1.72 -6.45 -2.77
CA GLU A 223 -1.66 -5.50 -3.87
C GLU A 223 -2.98 -5.44 -4.65
N ARG A 224 -3.63 -6.60 -4.89
CA ARG A 224 -4.93 -6.68 -5.58
C ARG A 224 -5.99 -5.83 -4.86
N VAL A 225 -6.08 -5.89 -3.53
CA VAL A 225 -7.04 -5.07 -2.77
C VAL A 225 -6.66 -3.60 -2.71
N GLY A 226 -5.37 -3.27 -2.76
CA GLY A 226 -4.89 -1.88 -2.88
C GLY A 226 -5.37 -1.22 -4.18
N PHE A 227 -5.24 -1.94 -5.31
CA PHE A 227 -5.62 -1.44 -6.64
C PHE A 227 -7.08 -1.72 -7.05
N ALA A 228 -7.89 -2.35 -6.19
CA ALA A 228 -9.24 -2.81 -6.56
C ALA A 228 -10.21 -1.70 -7.00
N ASN A 229 -10.03 -0.45 -6.53
CA ASN A 229 -10.86 0.67 -6.98
C ASN A 229 -10.39 1.28 -8.31
N ASP A 230 -9.17 0.97 -8.74
CA ASP A 230 -8.53 1.53 -9.93
C ASP A 230 -8.59 0.55 -11.11
N CYS A 231 -8.45 -0.74 -10.81
CA CYS A 231 -8.39 -1.81 -11.80
C CYS A 231 -9.33 -2.94 -11.43
N TYR A 232 -10.42 -3.04 -12.19
CA TYR A 232 -11.39 -4.13 -12.06
C TYR A 232 -10.87 -5.41 -12.71
N GLY A 233 -11.10 -6.55 -12.06
CA GLY A 233 -10.81 -7.87 -12.63
C GLY A 233 -9.36 -8.35 -12.45
N LEU A 234 -8.57 -7.69 -11.60
CA LEU A 234 -7.25 -8.19 -11.20
C LEU A 234 -7.36 -9.57 -10.53
N ALA A 235 -6.40 -10.45 -10.75
CA ALA A 235 -6.43 -11.82 -10.23
C ALA A 235 -5.11 -12.27 -9.56
N CYS A 236 -5.32 -13.12 -8.56
CA CYS A 236 -4.36 -13.95 -7.84
C CYS A 236 -5.00 -15.35 -7.75
#